data_AF-A0A5A7UE15-F1
#
_entry.id   AF-A0A5A7UE15-F1
#
_cell.length_a   1.000
_cell.length_b   1.000
_cell.length_c   1.000
_cell.angle_alpha   90.00
_cell.angle_beta   90.00
_cell.angle_gamma   90.00
#
_symmetry.space_group_name_H-M   'P 1'
#
loop_
_entity.id
_entity.type
_entity.pdbx_description
1 polymer ?
#
loop_
_entity_poly.entity_id
_entity_poly.type
_entity_poly.pdbx_seq_one_letter_code
_entity_poly.pdbx_strand_id
1 'polypeptide(L)'
;MSQGAKLIHQINPNALVVVSGLSYDTDLSFLKNRSMGFNLDNKLVFEAHLYSFTNNMGDFWMSKPLNTFCASVNQGFEDRAGFLVRGQSPIPLFVSEFGIDQTGVNEGQKRFLNCFFTYLTENDFDWGLWALQGSYYYREGVKNPEETFGVLDSTFAKAKNSKLFHQKFQLMQSKLQDPSSNLTTSFIMYHPLSGGCVRMNKKYQLGISSCKTSNRWSHEQDGAPIKLAGSILCLKAIGVGLPSILSQDCSSQQSIWKYGSNAKLQLATVDEQGQALCLQRASHSHQIVTNKCLCSNDSQCQEDPQSQWFTLVPSNLRRIN
;
A
#
# COMPACT_ATOMS: atom_id res chain seq x y z
N MET A 1 -23.74 19.63 -3.70
CA MET A 1 -22.60 19.21 -4.53
C MET A 1 -22.70 19.71 -5.98
N SER A 2 -23.68 19.31 -6.80
CA SER A 2 -23.69 19.64 -8.25
C SER A 2 -23.64 21.15 -8.59
N GLN A 3 -24.51 21.97 -7.98
CA GLN A 3 -24.55 23.41 -8.28
C GLN A 3 -23.22 24.11 -7.95
N GLY A 4 -22.62 23.79 -6.81
CA GLY A 4 -21.31 24.33 -6.43
C GLY A 4 -20.19 23.92 -7.38
N ALA A 5 -20.14 22.63 -7.76
CA ALA A 5 -19.13 22.13 -8.69
C ALA A 5 -19.22 22.82 -10.07
N LYS A 6 -20.44 23.02 -10.58
CA LYS A 6 -20.68 23.76 -11.84
C LYS A 6 -20.28 25.22 -11.75
N LEU A 7 -20.59 25.89 -10.63
CA LEU A 7 -20.25 27.29 -10.43
C LEU A 7 -18.73 27.49 -10.33
N ILE A 8 -18.02 26.62 -9.62
CA ILE A 8 -16.55 26.66 -9.54
C ILE A 8 -15.94 26.56 -10.94
N HIS A 9 -16.37 25.57 -11.74
CA HIS A 9 -15.90 25.38 -13.11
C HIS A 9 -16.24 26.56 -14.02
N GLN A 10 -17.44 27.12 -13.89
CA GLN A 10 -17.85 28.31 -14.64
C GLN A 10 -16.95 29.53 -14.34
N ILE A 11 -16.57 29.72 -13.08
CA ILE A 11 -15.72 30.84 -12.66
C ILE A 11 -14.26 30.59 -13.05
N ASN A 12 -13.76 29.36 -12.91
CA ASN A 12 -12.39 28.99 -13.25
C ASN A 12 -12.34 27.62 -13.94
N PRO A 13 -12.43 27.57 -15.29
CA PRO A 13 -12.44 26.32 -16.04
C PRO A 13 -11.08 25.60 -16.07
N ASN A 14 -10.01 26.25 -15.60
CA ASN A 14 -8.68 25.65 -15.57
C ASN A 14 -8.48 24.75 -14.34
N ALA A 15 -9.19 25.03 -13.24
CA ALA A 15 -9.04 24.33 -11.97
C ALA A 15 -9.63 22.92 -12.01
N LEU A 16 -9.04 22.00 -11.24
CA LEU A 16 -9.71 20.75 -10.87
C LEU A 16 -10.78 21.06 -9.82
N VAL A 17 -11.92 20.40 -9.92
CA VAL A 17 -13.02 20.51 -8.97
C VAL A 17 -13.09 19.22 -8.17
N VAL A 18 -12.59 19.28 -6.94
CA VAL A 18 -12.61 18.16 -5.98
C VAL A 18 -13.97 18.12 -5.30
N VAL A 19 -14.64 16.96 -5.36
CA VAL A 19 -15.95 16.74 -4.75
C VAL A 19 -15.83 15.63 -3.71
N SER A 20 -16.18 15.99 -2.48
CA SER A 20 -16.12 15.09 -1.33
C SER A 20 -17.29 14.11 -1.26
N GLY A 21 -17.09 13.04 -0.50
CA GLY A 21 -18.08 11.98 -0.29
C GLY A 21 -19.12 12.30 0.77
N LEU A 22 -19.90 11.29 1.12
CA LEU A 22 -20.78 11.32 2.29
C LEU A 22 -20.04 10.80 3.52
N SER A 23 -20.62 11.03 4.70
CA SER A 23 -20.15 10.44 5.97
C SER A 23 -18.69 10.80 6.27
N TYR A 24 -18.39 12.10 6.32
CA TYR A 24 -17.02 12.62 6.51
C TYR A 24 -16.07 12.12 5.42
N ASP A 25 -16.57 12.12 4.17
CA ASP A 25 -15.85 11.77 2.95
C ASP A 25 -15.37 10.32 2.90
N THR A 26 -16.03 9.43 3.63
CA THR A 26 -15.68 8.00 3.67
C THR A 26 -16.50 7.14 2.70
N ASP A 27 -17.51 7.72 2.05
CA ASP A 27 -18.47 7.00 1.21
C ASP A 27 -18.84 7.73 -0.09
N LEU A 28 -18.42 7.14 -1.23
CA LEU A 28 -18.80 7.52 -2.59
C LEU A 28 -19.63 6.43 -3.28
N SER A 29 -20.11 5.42 -2.55
CA SER A 29 -20.81 4.25 -3.10
C SER A 29 -22.11 4.61 -3.83
N PHE A 30 -22.71 5.76 -3.53
CA PHE A 30 -23.88 6.29 -4.25
C PHE A 30 -23.60 6.47 -5.76
N LEU A 31 -22.33 6.67 -6.15
CA LEU A 31 -21.93 6.81 -7.55
C LEU A 31 -21.98 5.49 -8.33
N LYS A 32 -22.07 4.33 -7.66
CA LYS A 32 -22.29 3.03 -8.33
C LYS A 32 -23.62 3.00 -9.08
N ASN A 33 -24.64 3.66 -8.55
CA ASN A 33 -26.01 3.64 -9.08
C ASN A 33 -26.42 4.95 -9.75
N ARG A 34 -25.71 6.04 -9.49
CA ARG A 34 -26.10 7.38 -9.92
C ARG A 34 -24.88 8.24 -10.25
N SER A 35 -24.70 8.57 -11.52
CA SER A 35 -23.72 9.58 -11.90
C SER A 35 -24.14 10.97 -11.38
N MET A 36 -23.18 11.89 -11.31
CA MET A 36 -23.46 13.28 -10.92
C MET A 36 -24.36 14.03 -11.91
N GLY A 37 -24.56 13.49 -13.12
CA GLY A 37 -25.44 14.08 -14.14
C GLY A 37 -24.87 15.34 -14.81
N PHE A 38 -23.56 15.56 -14.74
CA PHE A 38 -22.87 16.64 -15.46
C PHE A 38 -21.41 16.26 -15.74
N ASN A 39 -20.81 16.93 -16.72
CA ASN A 39 -19.39 16.89 -17.02
C ASN A 39 -18.79 18.29 -16.78
N LEU A 40 -17.54 18.34 -16.32
CA LEU A 40 -16.78 19.56 -16.09
C LEU A 40 -15.55 19.59 -17.01
N ASP A 41 -15.69 19.21 -18.28
CA ASP A 41 -14.59 19.14 -19.26
C ASP A 41 -13.36 18.36 -18.74
N ASN A 42 -13.61 17.20 -18.12
CA ASN A 42 -12.61 16.34 -17.48
C ASN A 42 -11.87 16.99 -16.28
N LYS A 43 -12.49 17.97 -15.60
CA LYS A 43 -11.95 18.61 -14.39
C LYS A 43 -12.50 18.06 -13.07
N LEU A 44 -13.44 17.11 -13.12
CA LEU A 44 -14.00 16.49 -11.91
C LEU A 44 -13.02 15.50 -11.29
N VAL A 45 -12.79 15.62 -9.99
CA VAL A 45 -12.05 14.68 -9.15
C VAL A 45 -12.90 14.38 -7.93
N PHE A 46 -12.95 13.13 -7.49
CA PHE A 46 -13.54 12.79 -6.19
C PHE A 46 -12.47 12.68 -5.12
N GLU A 47 -12.84 12.93 -3.87
CA GLU A 47 -11.97 12.65 -2.73
C GLU A 47 -12.56 11.66 -1.73
N ALA A 48 -11.68 10.93 -1.04
CA ALA A 48 -12.07 10.00 0.01
C ALA A 48 -11.09 9.98 1.19
N HIS A 49 -11.63 9.79 2.38
CA HIS A 49 -10.88 9.66 3.63
C HIS A 49 -10.85 8.22 4.12
N LEU A 50 -9.78 7.83 4.82
CA LEU A 50 -9.78 6.62 5.64
C LEU A 50 -8.80 6.73 6.81
N TYR A 51 -9.29 6.42 8.01
CA TYR A 51 -8.50 6.32 9.23
C TYR A 51 -8.68 4.96 9.90
N SER A 52 -7.74 4.60 10.78
CA SER A 52 -7.82 3.34 11.54
C SER A 52 -9.08 3.24 12.41
N PHE A 53 -9.66 4.38 12.79
CA PHE A 53 -10.85 4.49 13.64
C PHE A 53 -12.14 4.75 12.86
N THR A 54 -12.07 4.92 11.52
CA THR A 54 -13.28 5.04 10.68
C THR A 54 -14.22 3.86 10.97
N ASN A 55 -15.53 4.11 11.08
CA ASN A 55 -16.54 3.08 11.34
C ASN A 55 -16.24 2.19 12.58
N ASN A 56 -15.68 2.78 13.65
CA ASN A 56 -15.36 2.09 14.91
C ASN A 56 -14.34 0.94 14.75
N MET A 57 -13.47 1.00 13.76
CA MET A 57 -12.46 -0.03 13.48
C MET A 57 -11.24 -0.02 14.42
N GLY A 58 -11.15 0.95 15.33
CA GLY A 58 -9.93 1.23 16.11
C GLY A 58 -9.37 0.00 16.84
N ASP A 59 -10.20 -0.67 17.64
CA ASP A 59 -9.78 -1.83 18.45
C ASP A 59 -9.57 -3.09 17.61
N PHE A 60 -10.12 -3.14 16.40
CA PHE A 60 -10.06 -4.32 15.54
C PHE A 60 -8.66 -4.53 14.96
N TRP A 61 -7.84 -3.48 14.83
CA TRP A 61 -6.44 -3.60 14.41
C TRP A 61 -5.57 -4.42 15.39
N MET A 62 -5.99 -4.51 16.66
CA MET A 62 -5.29 -5.26 17.69
C MET A 62 -5.96 -6.61 18.00
N SER A 63 -7.26 -6.73 17.79
CA SER A 63 -8.06 -7.88 18.23
C SER A 63 -8.49 -8.84 17.11
N LYS A 64 -8.47 -8.43 15.84
CA LYS A 64 -8.85 -9.27 14.70
C LYS A 64 -7.61 -9.88 14.03
N PRO A 65 -7.75 -11.07 13.40
CA PRO A 65 -6.69 -11.64 12.58
C PRO A 65 -6.26 -10.67 11.47
N LEU A 66 -4.98 -10.28 11.48
CA LEU A 66 -4.54 -9.08 10.77
C LEU A 66 -4.65 -9.18 9.24
N ASN A 67 -4.35 -10.34 8.65
CA ASN A 67 -4.49 -10.55 7.21
C ASN A 67 -5.96 -10.44 6.77
N THR A 68 -6.87 -11.12 7.47
CA THR A 68 -8.31 -11.06 7.19
C THR A 68 -8.85 -9.65 7.36
N PHE A 69 -8.45 -8.97 8.44
CA PHE A 69 -8.93 -7.62 8.70
C PHE A 69 -8.39 -6.60 7.70
N CYS A 70 -7.10 -6.69 7.34
CA CYS A 70 -6.52 -5.85 6.30
C CYS A 70 -7.24 -6.03 4.95
N ALA A 71 -7.49 -7.28 4.53
CA ALA A 71 -8.24 -7.58 3.32
C ALA A 71 -9.65 -6.95 3.34
N SER A 72 -10.35 -7.07 4.48
CA SER A 72 -11.69 -6.49 4.66
C SER A 72 -11.68 -4.97 4.60
N VAL A 73 -10.66 -4.30 5.16
CA VAL A 73 -10.54 -2.84 5.13
C VAL A 73 -10.29 -2.35 3.71
N ASN A 74 -9.34 -2.97 2.99
CA ASN A 74 -9.03 -2.63 1.60
C ASN A 74 -10.24 -2.86 0.68
N GLN A 75 -10.94 -4.00 0.83
CA GLN A 75 -12.16 -4.28 0.09
C GLN A 75 -13.26 -3.26 0.40
N GLY A 76 -13.43 -2.90 1.68
CA GLY A 76 -14.40 -1.87 2.06
C GLY A 76 -14.08 -0.50 1.45
N PHE A 77 -12.80 -0.13 1.32
CA PHE A 77 -12.40 1.08 0.62
C PHE A 77 -12.67 1.00 -0.89
N GLU A 78 -12.34 -0.12 -1.53
CA GLU A 78 -12.67 -0.37 -2.94
C GLU A 78 -14.18 -0.22 -3.18
N ASP A 79 -15.00 -0.78 -2.29
CA ASP A 79 -16.46 -0.73 -2.40
C ASP A 79 -17.06 0.65 -2.20
N ARG A 80 -16.42 1.50 -1.41
CA ARG A 80 -16.92 2.85 -1.10
C ARG A 80 -16.35 3.92 -2.01
N ALA A 81 -15.12 3.77 -2.50
CA ALA A 81 -14.42 4.81 -3.25
C ALA A 81 -13.52 4.26 -4.36
N GLY A 82 -12.71 3.23 -4.08
CA GLY A 82 -11.67 2.75 -5.00
C GLY A 82 -12.18 2.30 -6.38
N PHE A 83 -13.43 1.85 -6.47
CA PHE A 83 -14.06 1.46 -7.74
C PHE A 83 -14.07 2.58 -8.80
N LEU A 84 -14.00 3.86 -8.39
CA LEU A 84 -14.07 5.00 -9.31
C LEU A 84 -12.92 5.06 -10.30
N VAL A 85 -11.73 4.56 -9.94
CA VAL A 85 -10.56 4.55 -10.83
C VAL A 85 -10.49 3.30 -11.71
N ARG A 86 -11.59 2.52 -11.75
CA ARG A 86 -11.72 1.25 -12.48
C ARG A 86 -12.78 1.32 -13.57
N GLY A 87 -12.80 0.30 -14.44
CA GLY A 87 -13.82 0.13 -15.46
C GLY A 87 -13.61 0.98 -16.70
N GLN A 88 -14.67 1.11 -17.51
CA GLN A 88 -14.63 1.74 -18.84
C GLN A 88 -14.63 3.28 -18.80
N SER A 89 -15.00 3.88 -17.68
CA SER A 89 -15.05 5.34 -17.52
C SER A 89 -14.51 5.74 -16.15
N PRO A 90 -13.20 5.57 -15.93
CA PRO A 90 -12.58 5.87 -14.65
C PRO A 90 -12.63 7.38 -14.40
N ILE A 91 -12.94 7.76 -13.16
CA ILE A 91 -12.90 9.13 -12.67
C ILE A 91 -11.75 9.23 -11.66
N PRO A 92 -10.91 10.28 -11.72
CA PRO A 92 -9.83 10.46 -10.75
C PRO A 92 -10.35 10.46 -9.30
N LEU A 93 -9.65 9.73 -8.43
CA LEU A 93 -9.89 9.69 -6.99
C LEU A 93 -8.62 10.14 -6.27
N PHE A 94 -8.77 11.13 -5.40
CA PHE A 94 -7.74 11.64 -4.52
C PHE A 94 -8.02 11.18 -3.08
N VAL A 95 -7.12 10.41 -2.48
CA VAL A 95 -7.25 10.01 -1.07
C VAL A 95 -6.74 11.17 -0.21
N SER A 96 -7.58 12.18 -0.05
CA SER A 96 -7.20 13.49 0.49
C SER A 96 -6.84 13.47 1.97
N GLU A 97 -7.36 12.50 2.73
CA GLU A 97 -6.99 12.30 4.12
C GLU A 97 -6.85 10.85 4.54
N PHE A 98 -5.68 10.55 5.10
CA PHE A 98 -5.42 9.43 5.99
C PHE A 98 -4.29 9.84 6.93
N GLY A 99 -4.14 9.16 8.06
CA GLY A 99 -3.07 9.49 8.99
C GLY A 99 -2.98 8.54 10.16
N ILE A 100 -1.88 8.70 10.91
CA ILE A 100 -1.62 8.04 12.18
C ILE A 100 -1.03 9.04 13.16
N ASP A 101 -1.10 8.72 14.44
CA ASP A 101 -0.33 9.33 15.49
C ASP A 101 1.17 9.18 15.19
N GLN A 102 1.81 10.32 14.93
CA GLN A 102 3.20 10.42 14.54
C GLN A 102 4.17 10.31 15.73
N THR A 103 3.66 10.29 16.98
CA THR A 103 4.49 10.01 18.17
C THR A 103 4.99 8.56 18.18
N GLY A 104 4.34 7.68 17.40
CA GLY A 104 4.79 6.31 17.17
C GLY A 104 4.44 5.34 18.29
N VAL A 105 3.48 5.67 19.16
CA VAL A 105 3.07 4.79 20.28
C VAL A 105 1.89 3.88 19.94
N ASN A 106 1.09 4.21 18.92
CA ASN A 106 -0.14 3.48 18.60
C ASN A 106 0.08 2.32 17.60
N GLU A 107 0.21 1.10 18.12
CA GLU A 107 0.43 -0.10 17.29
C GLU A 107 -0.72 -0.41 16.31
N GLY A 108 -1.97 -0.20 16.72
CA GLY A 108 -3.13 -0.41 15.85
C GLY A 108 -3.10 0.49 14.62
N GLN A 109 -2.73 1.75 14.81
CA GLN A 109 -2.53 2.69 13.72
C GLN A 109 -1.32 2.34 12.84
N LYS A 110 -0.22 1.82 13.40
CA LYS A 110 0.89 1.30 12.58
C LYS A 110 0.46 0.14 11.70
N ARG A 111 -0.35 -0.79 12.23
CA ARG A 111 -0.93 -1.91 11.47
C ARG A 111 -1.85 -1.41 10.35
N PHE A 112 -2.72 -0.45 10.64
CA PHE A 112 -3.53 0.25 9.64
C PHE A 112 -2.66 0.84 8.54
N LEU A 113 -1.63 1.60 8.91
CA LEU A 113 -0.73 2.23 7.94
C LEU A 113 0.10 1.19 7.17
N ASN A 114 0.44 0.02 7.72
CA ASN A 114 1.09 -1.03 6.94
C ASN A 114 0.12 -1.65 5.91
N CYS A 115 -1.14 -1.81 6.28
CA CYS A 115 -2.17 -2.35 5.40
C CYS A 115 -2.58 -1.37 4.29
N PHE A 116 -3.21 -0.26 4.68
CA PHE A 116 -3.89 0.63 3.74
C PHE A 116 -2.91 1.38 2.83
N PHE A 117 -1.75 1.78 3.37
CA PHE A 117 -0.69 2.41 2.57
C PHE A 117 -0.19 1.48 1.45
N THR A 118 -0.11 0.18 1.72
CA THR A 118 0.29 -0.80 0.72
C THR A 118 -0.72 -0.88 -0.40
N TYR A 119 -2.01 -0.93 -0.06
CA TYR A 119 -3.09 -0.88 -1.05
C TYR A 119 -3.05 0.40 -1.90
N LEU A 120 -2.84 1.57 -1.29
CA LEU A 120 -2.70 2.82 -2.03
C LEU A 120 -1.49 2.80 -2.98
N THR A 121 -0.37 2.24 -2.53
CA THR A 121 0.87 2.12 -3.32
C THR A 121 0.70 1.17 -4.50
N GLU A 122 0.09 0.00 -4.30
CA GLU A 122 -0.15 -0.98 -5.37
C GLU A 122 -1.04 -0.42 -6.49
N ASN A 123 -1.94 0.48 -6.12
CA ASN A 123 -2.94 1.03 -7.02
C ASN A 123 -2.58 2.40 -7.58
N ASP A 124 -1.45 2.98 -7.17
CA ASP A 124 -0.93 4.29 -7.59
C ASP A 124 -1.96 5.42 -7.43
N PHE A 125 -2.64 5.45 -6.28
CA PHE A 125 -3.59 6.51 -5.94
C PHE A 125 -2.86 7.82 -5.61
N ASP A 126 -3.42 8.95 -6.02
CA ASP A 126 -3.04 10.26 -5.48
C ASP A 126 -3.52 10.39 -4.04
N TRP A 127 -2.74 11.04 -3.17
CA TRP A 127 -2.96 11.00 -1.73
C TRP A 127 -2.50 12.25 -0.98
N GLY A 128 -3.16 12.53 0.14
CA GLY A 128 -2.86 13.59 1.10
C GLY A 128 -2.78 13.00 2.51
N LEU A 129 -1.64 13.20 3.18
CA LEU A 129 -1.48 12.78 4.57
C LEU A 129 -2.01 13.89 5.50
N TRP A 130 -2.96 13.54 6.36
CA TRP A 130 -3.36 14.40 7.47
C TRP A 130 -2.34 14.27 8.62
N ALA A 131 -1.60 15.32 8.98
CA ALA A 131 -1.56 16.65 8.35
C ALA A 131 -0.14 17.22 8.39
N LEU A 132 0.11 18.39 7.80
CA LEU A 132 1.44 19.01 7.83
C LEU A 132 1.75 19.68 9.18
N GLN A 133 0.78 20.41 9.75
CA GLN A 133 1.00 21.27 10.91
C GLN A 133 1.46 20.50 12.15
N GLY A 134 2.32 21.13 12.97
CA GLY A 134 2.79 20.52 14.21
C GLY A 134 1.97 20.85 15.45
N SER A 135 1.27 21.98 15.44
CA SER A 135 0.36 22.43 16.50
C SER A 135 -0.72 23.35 15.93
N TYR A 136 -1.73 23.64 16.75
CA TYR A 136 -2.80 24.58 16.43
C TYR A 136 -2.56 25.90 17.13
N TYR A 137 -2.90 27.03 16.52
CA TYR A 137 -2.97 28.30 17.26
C TYR A 137 -3.95 28.19 18.45
N TYR A 138 -5.10 27.56 18.20
CA TYR A 138 -6.12 27.26 19.21
C TYR A 138 -6.95 26.05 18.76
N ARG A 139 -7.23 25.11 19.67
CA ARG A 139 -8.13 23.98 19.42
C ARG A 139 -8.76 23.55 20.74
N GLU A 140 -10.08 23.35 20.73
CA GLU A 140 -10.83 22.76 21.84
C GLU A 140 -10.55 23.39 23.22
N GLY A 141 -10.48 24.73 23.28
CA GLY A 141 -10.23 25.42 24.55
C GLY A 141 -8.75 25.68 24.87
N VAL A 142 -7.84 25.01 24.17
CA VAL A 142 -6.40 25.03 24.46
C VAL A 142 -5.66 25.88 23.42
N LYS A 143 -4.75 26.75 23.88
CA LYS A 143 -3.82 27.49 23.02
C LYS A 143 -2.58 26.66 22.73
N ASN A 144 -2.11 26.67 21.49
CA ASN A 144 -0.91 25.92 21.07
C ASN A 144 -0.92 24.40 21.38
N PRO A 145 -2.06 23.68 21.34
CA PRO A 145 -2.01 22.23 21.53
C PRO A 145 -1.29 21.58 20.35
N GLU A 146 -0.48 20.58 20.65
CA GLU A 146 0.23 19.78 19.66
C GLU A 146 -0.74 18.96 18.78
N GLU A 147 -0.46 18.87 17.48
CA GLU A 147 -1.18 18.00 16.55
C GLU A 147 -0.42 16.68 16.43
N THR A 148 -0.84 15.65 17.15
CA THR A 148 -0.12 14.36 17.20
C THR A 148 -0.09 13.62 15.86
N PHE A 149 -1.05 13.84 14.96
CA PHE A 149 -1.05 13.30 13.59
C PHE A 149 -0.20 14.14 12.62
N GLY A 150 0.24 15.32 13.06
CA GLY A 150 1.02 16.27 12.29
C GLY A 150 2.43 15.79 11.92
N VAL A 151 2.83 15.98 10.68
CA VAL A 151 4.17 15.67 10.15
C VAL A 151 5.25 16.41 10.92
N LEU A 152 5.09 17.72 11.11
CA LEU A 152 6.06 18.58 11.78
C LEU A 152 5.91 18.51 13.29
N ASP A 153 6.99 18.69 14.05
CA ASP A 153 6.91 18.86 15.50
C ASP A 153 6.22 20.18 15.90
N SER A 154 5.87 20.33 17.17
CA SER A 154 5.19 21.53 17.68
C SER A 154 5.98 22.84 17.49
N THR A 155 7.29 22.75 17.19
CA THR A 155 8.15 23.89 16.88
C THR A 155 8.21 24.22 15.38
N PHE A 156 7.59 23.39 14.54
CA PHE A 156 7.64 23.45 13.07
C PHE A 156 9.06 23.33 12.48
N ALA A 157 10.03 22.84 13.26
CA ALA A 157 11.44 22.80 12.85
C ALA A 157 11.85 21.47 12.22
N LYS A 158 11.23 20.36 12.62
CA LYS A 158 11.59 19.01 12.17
C LYS A 158 10.35 18.16 11.97
N ALA A 159 10.50 17.04 11.24
CA ALA A 159 9.47 16.02 11.17
C ALA A 159 9.44 15.20 12.47
N LYS A 160 8.25 14.98 13.06
CA LYS A 160 8.05 14.15 14.26
C LYS A 160 8.57 12.73 14.06
N ASN A 161 8.28 12.15 12.89
CA ASN A 161 8.67 10.78 12.54
C ASN A 161 9.47 10.75 11.24
N SER A 162 10.70 11.27 11.26
CA SER A 162 11.57 11.33 10.07
C SER A 162 11.77 9.96 9.39
N LYS A 163 11.83 8.88 10.17
CA LYS A 163 11.96 7.51 9.65
C LYS A 163 10.77 7.11 8.78
N LEU A 164 9.54 7.46 9.18
CA LEU A 164 8.34 7.18 8.41
C LEU A 164 8.42 7.83 7.01
N PHE A 165 8.77 9.11 6.93
CA PHE A 165 8.84 9.84 5.67
C PHE A 165 10.00 9.38 4.77
N HIS A 166 11.20 9.16 5.33
CA HIS A 166 12.37 8.80 4.53
C HIS A 166 12.37 7.35 4.03
N GLN A 167 11.69 6.44 4.74
CA GLN A 167 11.68 5.02 4.43
C GLN A 167 10.31 4.59 3.90
N LYS A 168 9.26 4.73 4.71
CA LYS A 168 7.94 4.16 4.43
C LYS A 168 7.25 4.80 3.23
N PHE A 169 7.32 6.12 3.12
CA PHE A 169 6.66 6.84 2.04
C PHE A 169 7.46 6.91 0.73
N GLN A 170 8.69 6.40 0.73
CA GLN A 170 9.59 6.53 -0.40
C GLN A 170 9.04 5.92 -1.71
N LEU A 171 8.40 4.75 -1.63
CA LEU A 171 7.88 4.09 -2.83
C LEU A 171 6.67 4.84 -3.40
N MET A 172 5.72 5.23 -2.54
CA MET A 172 4.49 5.92 -2.94
C MET A 172 4.72 7.36 -3.45
N GLN A 173 5.86 7.97 -3.11
CA GLN A 173 6.27 9.26 -3.70
C GLN A 173 6.76 9.11 -5.16
N SER A 174 6.93 7.88 -5.65
CA SER A 174 7.35 7.62 -7.02
C SER A 174 6.13 7.44 -7.93
N LYS A 175 6.22 7.89 -9.19
CA LYS A 175 5.23 7.54 -10.21
C LYS A 175 5.36 6.05 -10.56
N LEU A 176 4.39 5.22 -10.16
CA LEU A 176 4.47 3.77 -10.36
C LEU A 176 3.84 3.36 -11.69
N GLN A 177 2.67 3.91 -12.00
CA GLN A 177 1.94 3.66 -13.23
C GLN A 177 2.07 4.89 -14.14
N ASP A 178 2.60 4.66 -15.34
CA ASP A 178 2.70 5.69 -16.37
C ASP A 178 1.99 5.22 -17.63
N PRO A 179 0.78 5.71 -17.92
CA PRO A 179 0.05 5.30 -19.11
C PRO A 179 0.74 5.76 -20.41
N SER A 180 1.66 6.73 -20.35
CA SER A 180 2.44 7.18 -21.50
C SER A 180 3.74 6.40 -21.71
N SER A 181 4.09 5.49 -20.79
CA SER A 181 5.33 4.73 -20.84
C SER A 181 5.25 3.57 -21.83
N ASN A 182 6.27 3.45 -22.68
CA ASN A 182 6.43 2.31 -23.60
C ASN A 182 7.07 1.09 -22.92
N LEU A 183 7.56 1.24 -21.68
CA LEU A 183 8.19 0.15 -20.94
C LEU A 183 7.20 -0.99 -20.67
N THR A 184 7.72 -2.21 -20.60
CA THR A 184 6.93 -3.37 -20.21
C THR A 184 6.56 -3.29 -18.74
N THR A 185 5.38 -3.81 -18.40
CA THR A 185 4.97 -3.96 -17.00
C THR A 185 6.00 -4.77 -16.23
N SER A 186 6.36 -4.28 -15.06
CA SER A 186 7.27 -4.91 -14.12
C SER A 186 6.75 -4.70 -12.71
N PHE A 187 7.33 -5.40 -11.75
CA PHE A 187 6.94 -5.30 -10.35
C PHE A 187 8.10 -4.86 -9.49
N ILE A 188 7.79 -4.15 -8.42
CA ILE A 188 8.69 -3.84 -7.32
C ILE A 188 8.25 -4.69 -6.13
N MET A 189 9.12 -5.56 -5.63
CA MET A 189 8.81 -6.35 -4.45
C MET A 189 9.01 -5.49 -3.19
N TYR A 190 7.90 -5.15 -2.54
CA TYR A 190 7.82 -4.21 -1.42
C TYR A 190 7.52 -4.93 -0.11
N HIS A 191 8.16 -4.49 0.98
CA HIS A 191 7.96 -5.03 2.34
C HIS A 191 7.34 -3.93 3.24
N PRO A 192 6.01 -3.94 3.46
CA PRO A 192 5.28 -2.85 4.10
C PRO A 192 5.77 -2.45 5.49
N LEU A 193 6.16 -3.43 6.31
CA LEU A 193 6.60 -3.19 7.69
C LEU A 193 7.89 -2.35 7.76
N SER A 194 8.79 -2.50 6.79
CA SER A 194 10.04 -1.71 6.75
C SER A 194 9.96 -0.48 5.85
N GLY A 195 8.99 -0.43 4.92
CA GLY A 195 8.99 0.58 3.86
C GLY A 195 10.05 0.36 2.78
N GLY A 196 10.78 -0.76 2.84
CA GLY A 196 11.87 -1.05 1.91
C GLY A 196 11.45 -2.01 0.81
N CYS A 197 12.30 -2.09 -0.21
CA CYS A 197 12.09 -2.97 -1.36
C CYS A 197 13.21 -4.00 -1.47
N VAL A 198 12.88 -5.16 -2.04
CA VAL A 198 13.83 -6.24 -2.26
C VAL A 198 14.84 -5.87 -3.35
N ARG A 199 16.11 -6.04 -3.01
CA ARG A 199 17.24 -5.76 -3.89
C ARG A 199 18.30 -6.84 -3.76
N MET A 200 18.91 -7.17 -4.89
CA MET A 200 20.09 -8.00 -5.02
C MET A 200 21.35 -7.15 -4.83
N ASN A 201 22.23 -7.56 -3.92
CA ASN A 201 23.53 -6.94 -3.72
C ASN A 201 24.59 -7.46 -4.72
N LYS A 202 25.82 -6.92 -4.66
CA LYS A 202 26.94 -7.34 -5.53
C LYS A 202 27.36 -8.81 -5.36
N LYS A 203 26.95 -9.46 -4.27
CA LYS A 203 27.19 -10.89 -3.97
C LYS A 203 26.01 -11.78 -4.36
N TYR A 204 25.07 -11.28 -5.17
CA TYR A 204 23.85 -11.99 -5.59
C TYR A 204 22.93 -12.40 -4.42
N GLN A 205 23.04 -11.74 -3.26
CA GLN A 205 22.18 -11.99 -2.11
C GLN A 205 21.03 -10.99 -2.09
N LEU A 206 19.83 -11.48 -1.74
CA LEU A 206 18.63 -10.66 -1.62
C LEU A 206 18.50 -10.04 -0.23
N GLY A 207 18.13 -8.77 -0.19
CA GLY A 207 17.83 -8.06 1.04
C GLY A 207 16.93 -6.84 0.84
N ILE A 208 16.45 -6.29 1.94
CA ILE A 208 15.63 -5.09 2.00
C ILE A 208 16.52 -3.84 1.93
N SER A 209 16.23 -2.96 0.99
CA SER A 209 16.94 -1.69 0.81
C SER A 209 16.01 -0.57 0.32
N SER A 210 16.59 0.58 0.00
CA SER A 210 15.89 1.72 -0.60
C SER A 210 15.20 1.33 -1.92
N CYS A 211 13.91 1.65 -2.03
CA CYS A 211 13.07 1.41 -3.20
C CYS A 211 13.52 2.17 -4.45
N LYS A 212 14.25 3.29 -4.29
CA LYS A 212 14.87 4.05 -5.40
C LYS A 212 15.80 3.22 -6.28
N THR A 213 16.38 2.16 -5.71
CA THR A 213 17.35 1.29 -6.38
C THR A 213 16.89 -0.17 -6.44
N SER A 214 15.58 -0.39 -6.31
CA SER A 214 14.99 -1.73 -6.28
C SER A 214 15.21 -2.48 -7.59
N ASN A 215 15.31 -3.80 -7.49
CA ASN A 215 15.24 -4.66 -8.67
C ASN A 215 13.82 -4.67 -9.22
N ARG A 216 13.72 -4.86 -10.54
CA ARG A 216 12.45 -5.10 -11.22
C ARG A 216 12.21 -6.59 -11.33
N TRP A 217 10.97 -6.98 -11.12
CA TRP A 217 10.53 -8.36 -11.12
C TRP A 217 9.46 -8.55 -12.20
N SER A 218 9.29 -9.79 -12.64
CA SER A 218 8.16 -10.22 -13.47
C SER A 218 7.50 -11.42 -12.82
N HIS A 219 6.18 -11.43 -12.82
CA HIS A 219 5.37 -12.50 -12.26
C HIS A 219 4.10 -12.54 -13.10
N GLU A 220 3.93 -13.63 -13.86
CA GLU A 220 2.88 -13.71 -14.89
C GLU A 220 1.50 -13.92 -14.27
N GLN A 221 1.42 -14.78 -13.24
CA GLN A 221 0.21 -15.09 -12.50
C GLN A 221 0.55 -15.80 -11.19
N ASP A 222 -0.40 -15.88 -10.26
CA ASP A 222 -0.27 -16.71 -9.06
C ASP A 222 0.06 -18.17 -9.44
N GLY A 223 1.06 -18.74 -8.79
CA GLY A 223 1.56 -20.07 -9.14
C GLY A 223 2.54 -20.07 -10.32
N ALA A 224 3.07 -18.92 -10.72
CA ALA A 224 4.21 -18.81 -11.64
C ALA A 224 5.51 -18.42 -10.89
N PRO A 225 6.68 -18.54 -11.53
CA PRO A 225 7.92 -18.02 -10.96
C PRO A 225 7.91 -16.50 -10.83
N ILE A 226 8.59 -15.99 -9.80
CA ILE A 226 8.94 -14.57 -9.68
C ILE A 226 10.34 -14.39 -10.27
N LYS A 227 10.41 -13.89 -11.51
CA LYS A 227 11.67 -13.77 -12.28
C LYS A 227 12.26 -12.37 -12.11
N LEU A 228 13.58 -12.28 -12.03
CA LEU A 228 14.31 -11.01 -12.09
C LEU A 228 14.18 -10.45 -13.52
N ALA A 229 13.61 -9.26 -13.67
CA ALA A 229 13.33 -8.69 -14.99
C ALA A 229 14.62 -8.50 -15.80
N GLY A 230 14.59 -8.92 -17.07
CA GLY A 230 15.76 -8.88 -17.97
C GLY A 230 16.81 -9.96 -17.68
N SER A 231 16.49 -10.99 -16.89
CA SER A 231 17.37 -12.11 -16.54
C SER A 231 16.66 -13.45 -16.70
N ILE A 232 17.44 -14.54 -16.77
CA ILE A 232 16.95 -15.92 -16.67
C ILE A 232 16.76 -16.40 -15.22
N LEU A 233 17.12 -15.55 -14.25
CA LEU A 233 17.08 -15.89 -12.82
C LEU A 233 15.68 -15.68 -12.24
N CYS A 234 15.26 -16.57 -11.34
CA CYS A 234 14.05 -16.44 -10.54
C CYS A 234 14.31 -16.70 -9.06
N LEU A 235 13.40 -16.21 -8.24
CA LEU A 235 13.39 -16.43 -6.81
C LEU A 235 13.13 -17.91 -6.50
N LYS A 236 13.98 -18.51 -5.66
CA LYS A 236 13.84 -19.90 -5.19
C LYS A 236 13.99 -20.00 -3.68
N ALA A 237 13.11 -20.77 -3.05
CA ALA A 237 13.24 -21.17 -1.66
C ALA A 237 14.22 -22.36 -1.52
N ILE A 238 15.00 -22.35 -0.43
CA ILE A 238 15.93 -23.43 -0.12
C ILE A 238 15.46 -24.23 1.09
N GLY A 239 14.90 -23.56 2.10
CA GLY A 239 14.40 -24.22 3.29
C GLY A 239 14.06 -23.24 4.40
N VAL A 240 13.66 -23.78 5.54
CA VAL A 240 13.25 -23.01 6.71
C VAL A 240 14.45 -22.27 7.32
N GLY A 241 14.30 -20.96 7.52
CA GLY A 241 15.33 -20.09 8.11
C GLY A 241 16.49 -19.76 7.16
N LEU A 242 16.50 -20.30 5.95
CA LEU A 242 17.57 -20.11 4.97
C LEU A 242 17.30 -18.92 4.05
N PRO A 243 18.35 -18.24 3.54
CA PRO A 243 18.19 -17.15 2.59
C PRO A 243 17.51 -17.63 1.31
N SER A 244 16.54 -16.86 0.82
CA SER A 244 16.01 -17.06 -0.54
C SER A 244 17.08 -16.69 -1.56
N ILE A 245 17.20 -17.46 -2.63
CA ILE A 245 18.24 -17.28 -3.65
C ILE A 245 17.65 -16.90 -5.01
N LEU A 246 18.52 -16.47 -5.91
CA LEU A 246 18.24 -16.39 -7.34
C LEU A 246 18.80 -17.63 -8.03
N SER A 247 17.95 -18.39 -8.71
CA SER A 247 18.30 -19.62 -9.42
C SER A 247 17.91 -19.56 -10.89
N GLN A 248 18.56 -20.36 -11.73
CA GLN A 248 18.12 -20.59 -13.12
C GLN A 248 17.01 -21.66 -13.19
N ASP A 249 16.83 -22.45 -12.13
CA ASP A 249 15.75 -23.41 -12.04
C ASP A 249 14.45 -22.70 -11.65
N CYS A 250 13.67 -22.33 -12.68
CA CYS A 250 12.37 -21.67 -12.55
C CYS A 250 11.19 -22.61 -12.76
N SER A 251 11.43 -23.92 -12.71
CA SER A 251 10.41 -24.94 -12.94
C SER A 251 10.11 -25.77 -11.70
N SER A 252 11.03 -25.84 -10.74
CA SER A 252 10.80 -26.55 -9.49
C SER A 252 9.75 -25.88 -8.62
N GLN A 253 9.10 -26.67 -7.76
CA GLN A 253 8.03 -26.19 -6.88
C GLN A 253 8.50 -25.08 -5.93
N GLN A 254 9.77 -25.10 -5.51
CA GLN A 254 10.38 -24.08 -4.65
C GLN A 254 10.61 -22.73 -5.36
N SER A 255 10.51 -22.71 -6.69
CA SER A 255 10.60 -21.50 -7.51
C SER A 255 9.22 -20.99 -7.96
N ILE A 256 8.15 -21.70 -7.59
CA ILE A 256 6.77 -21.31 -7.87
C ILE A 256 6.22 -20.55 -6.67
N TRP A 257 5.73 -19.33 -6.89
CA TRP A 257 5.24 -18.46 -5.83
C TRP A 257 3.79 -18.07 -6.06
N LYS A 258 3.05 -17.90 -4.96
CA LYS A 258 1.67 -17.42 -4.95
C LYS A 258 1.41 -16.57 -3.72
N TYR A 259 0.34 -15.78 -3.73
CA TYR A 259 -0.15 -15.17 -2.51
C TYR A 259 -0.74 -16.21 -1.55
N GLY A 260 -0.22 -16.24 -0.32
CA GLY A 260 -0.58 -17.17 0.75
C GLY A 260 -1.56 -16.62 1.78
N SER A 261 -2.03 -15.38 1.62
CA SER A 261 -2.96 -14.73 2.56
C SER A 261 -4.07 -13.96 1.88
N ASN A 262 -5.18 -13.77 2.58
CA ASN A 262 -6.36 -13.00 2.17
C ASN A 262 -6.00 -11.56 1.83
N ALA A 263 -5.04 -10.97 2.56
CA ALA A 263 -4.55 -9.62 2.30
C ALA A 263 -3.70 -9.53 1.02
N LYS A 264 -3.32 -10.67 0.41
CA LYS A 264 -2.32 -10.76 -0.66
C LYS A 264 -0.99 -10.09 -0.28
N LEU A 265 -0.59 -10.29 0.97
CA LEU A 265 0.66 -9.74 1.51
C LEU A 265 1.68 -10.82 1.86
N GLN A 266 1.42 -12.11 1.68
CA GLN A 266 2.45 -13.14 1.91
C GLN A 266 2.78 -13.85 0.60
N LEU A 267 4.02 -13.77 0.15
CA LEU A 267 4.51 -14.55 -0.98
C LEU A 267 4.96 -15.92 -0.49
N ALA A 268 4.23 -16.96 -0.89
CA ALA A 268 4.39 -18.33 -0.42
C ALA A 268 4.83 -19.28 -1.54
N THR A 269 5.62 -20.28 -1.16
CA THR A 269 6.10 -21.40 -1.98
C THR A 269 6.20 -22.66 -1.08
N VAL A 270 6.88 -23.71 -1.54
CA VAL A 270 7.15 -24.92 -0.76
C VAL A 270 8.64 -25.22 -0.70
N ASP A 271 9.07 -26.03 0.27
CA ASP A 271 10.39 -26.66 0.25
C ASP A 271 10.40 -28.00 -0.50
N GLU A 272 11.54 -28.70 -0.48
CA GLU A 272 11.70 -30.03 -1.09
C GLU A 272 10.75 -31.08 -0.49
N GLN A 273 10.32 -30.89 0.75
CA GLN A 273 9.40 -31.78 1.47
C GLN A 273 7.92 -31.38 1.27
N GLY A 274 7.65 -30.33 0.50
CA GLY A 274 6.29 -29.83 0.26
C GLY A 274 5.72 -28.97 1.39
N GLN A 275 6.52 -28.61 2.40
CA GLN A 275 6.09 -27.74 3.48
C GLN A 275 5.96 -26.29 2.98
N ALA A 276 4.85 -25.64 3.28
CA ALA A 276 4.61 -24.26 2.88
C ALA A 276 5.57 -23.29 3.58
N LEU A 277 6.28 -22.50 2.78
CA LEU A 277 7.21 -21.46 3.21
C LEU A 277 6.78 -20.10 2.67
N CYS A 278 6.97 -19.05 3.46
CA CYS A 278 6.72 -17.67 3.09
C CYS A 278 8.03 -16.88 3.12
N LEU A 279 8.13 -15.87 2.26
CA LEU A 279 9.18 -14.86 2.41
C LEU A 279 9.06 -14.18 3.77
N GLN A 280 10.20 -14.00 4.42
CA GLN A 280 10.30 -13.33 5.70
C GLN A 280 11.53 -12.42 5.71
N ARG A 281 11.36 -11.21 6.23
CA ARG A 281 12.52 -10.39 6.58
C ARG A 281 13.12 -10.92 7.88
N ALA A 282 14.40 -11.30 7.86
CA ALA A 282 15.09 -11.78 9.05
C ALA A 282 15.12 -10.71 10.16
N SER A 283 14.90 -11.14 11.40
CA SER A 283 14.93 -10.27 12.59
C SER A 283 16.27 -9.55 12.69
N HIS A 284 16.25 -8.24 12.94
CA HIS A 284 17.44 -7.38 13.08
C HIS A 284 18.40 -7.39 11.87
N SER A 285 17.95 -7.89 10.71
CA SER A 285 18.74 -7.94 9.49
C SER A 285 18.00 -7.31 8.32
N HIS A 286 18.73 -7.05 7.25
CA HIS A 286 18.17 -6.70 5.94
C HIS A 286 17.98 -7.94 5.08
N GLN A 287 18.43 -9.11 5.51
CA GLN A 287 18.35 -10.34 4.72
C GLN A 287 16.92 -10.83 4.58
N ILE A 288 16.63 -11.41 3.42
CA ILE A 288 15.37 -12.09 3.15
C ILE A 288 15.62 -13.59 3.23
N VAL A 289 14.80 -14.24 4.05
CA VAL A 289 14.82 -15.69 4.28
C VAL A 289 13.46 -16.27 3.94
N THR A 290 13.40 -17.59 3.82
CA THR A 290 12.14 -18.33 3.77
C THR A 290 11.90 -18.99 5.12
N ASN A 291 10.67 -18.92 5.63
CA ASN A 291 10.30 -19.56 6.90
C ASN A 291 8.89 -20.15 6.78
N LYS A 292 8.47 -20.96 7.75
CA LYS A 292 7.09 -21.47 7.80
C LYS A 292 6.12 -20.30 7.73
N CYS A 293 5.10 -20.41 6.88
CA CYS A 293 4.09 -19.36 6.76
C CYS A 293 3.35 -19.15 8.08
N LEU A 294 3.43 -17.93 8.61
CA LEU A 294 2.58 -17.47 9.70
C LEU A 294 1.14 -17.38 9.20
N CYS A 295 0.17 -17.54 10.10
CA CYS A 295 -1.25 -17.43 9.75
C CYS A 295 -1.70 -18.38 8.63
N SER A 296 -1.25 -19.65 8.64
CA SER A 296 -1.68 -20.65 7.63
C SER A 296 -3.21 -20.78 7.50
N ASN A 297 -3.96 -20.46 8.56
CA ASN A 297 -5.38 -20.13 8.50
C ASN A 297 -5.61 -18.68 8.98
N ASP A 298 -5.81 -17.79 8.02
CA ASP A 298 -5.97 -16.35 8.25
C ASP A 298 -7.15 -15.98 9.15
N SER A 299 -8.22 -16.77 9.20
CA SER A 299 -9.41 -16.43 10.00
C SER A 299 -9.23 -16.73 11.49
N GLN A 300 -8.23 -17.53 11.85
CA GLN A 300 -7.96 -17.94 13.24
C GLN A 300 -6.60 -17.42 13.75
N CYS A 301 -5.86 -16.68 12.92
CA CYS A 301 -4.51 -16.26 13.26
C CYS A 301 -4.46 -15.29 14.44
N GLN A 302 -3.63 -15.61 15.43
CA GLN A 302 -3.31 -14.76 16.58
C GLN A 302 -1.90 -14.16 16.51
N GLU A 303 -1.10 -14.59 15.53
CA GLU A 303 0.25 -14.11 15.30
C GLU A 303 0.25 -12.81 14.48
N ASP A 304 1.37 -12.08 14.51
CA ASP A 304 1.57 -10.89 13.68
C ASP A 304 2.32 -11.25 12.39
N PRO A 305 1.65 -11.30 11.22
CA PRO A 305 2.26 -11.73 9.96
C PRO A 305 3.13 -10.66 9.30
N GLN A 306 3.25 -9.44 9.85
CA GLN A 306 3.87 -8.30 9.16
C GLN A 306 5.34 -8.49 8.79
N SER A 307 6.06 -9.38 9.49
CA SER A 307 7.44 -9.76 9.12
C SER A 307 7.55 -10.60 7.84
N GLN A 308 6.43 -11.23 7.45
CA GLN A 308 6.25 -11.98 6.21
C GLN A 308 5.46 -11.19 5.17
N TRP A 309 5.17 -9.91 5.43
CA TRP A 309 4.47 -9.10 4.47
C TRP A 309 5.36 -8.66 3.31
N PHE A 310 5.15 -9.27 2.15
CA PHE A 310 5.75 -8.94 0.86
C PHE A 310 4.67 -8.90 -0.21
N THR A 311 4.71 -7.88 -1.05
CA THR A 311 3.85 -7.79 -2.23
C THR A 311 4.61 -7.30 -3.44
N LEU A 312 4.06 -7.56 -4.63
CA LEU A 312 4.57 -7.12 -5.91
C LEU A 312 3.78 -5.89 -6.36
N VAL A 313 4.35 -4.70 -6.12
CA VAL A 313 3.77 -3.42 -6.54
C VAL A 313 3.94 -3.26 -8.06
N PRO A 314 2.86 -3.15 -8.84
CA PRO A 314 2.94 -2.98 -10.29
C PRO A 314 3.59 -1.66 -10.69
N SER A 315 4.37 -1.68 -11.77
CA SER A 315 4.98 -0.49 -12.35
C SER A 315 4.99 -0.56 -13.88
N ASN A 316 4.76 0.57 -14.54
CA ASN A 316 4.50 0.64 -15.99
C ASN A 316 3.34 -0.30 -16.41
N LEU A 317 2.27 -0.31 -15.62
CA LEU A 317 1.07 -1.06 -15.95
C LEU A 317 0.42 -0.43 -17.19
N ARG A 318 0.36 -1.16 -18.31
CA ARG A 318 -0.43 -0.73 -19.46
C ARG A 318 -1.90 -0.96 -19.11
N ARG A 319 -2.64 0.11 -18.83
CA ARG A 319 -4.10 0.03 -18.76
C ARG A 319 -4.60 -0.14 -20.20
N ILE A 320 -5.10 -1.33 -20.52
CA ILE A 320 -5.81 -1.57 -21.78
C ILE A 320 -7.14 -0.83 -21.64
N ASN A 321 -7.33 0.21 -22.47
CA ASN A 321 -8.60 0.92 -22.59
C ASN A 321 -9.64 0.04 -23.27
#